data_AF-A0A348VSZ5-F1
#
_entry.id   AF-A0A348VSZ5-F1
#
_cell.length_a   1.000
_cell.length_b   1.000
_cell.length_c   1.000
_cell.angle_alpha   90.00
_cell.angle_beta   90.00
_cell.angle_gamma   90.00
#
_symmetry.space_group_name_H-M   'P 1'
#
loop_
_entity.id
_entity.type
_entity.pdbx_description
1 polymer ?
#
loop_
_entity_poly.entity_id
_entity_poly.type
_entity_poly.pdbx_seq_one_letter_code
_entity_poly.pdbx_strand_id
1 'polypeptide(L)'
;MAKSNEVTSLTARLRNVSLAGFELDGGRQTVDNDRVTIRTAGAAGSYGLPYAGKEFTDFLKPNPLIQSDDKRIRSQAGRVIGAEKDAKEAARKLNEWVYTVIRKQPVVSIPSALEVLEQRVGDCNEHTTLYAALARSVGIPTRIAVGIVYMENGFYYHAWPEVWLNEWVAVDPTLNQFPADATHIRFITGSLDRQSEILRLVGKLKVEVLEYKYSAEVGVRSETIPAFGRR
;
A
#
# COMPACT_ATOMS: atom_id res chain seq x y z
N MET A 1 21.34 1.89 0.44
CA MET A 1 20.30 1.28 -0.42
C MET A 1 20.03 2.23 -1.57
N ALA A 2 19.66 1.70 -2.74
CA ALA A 2 19.11 2.47 -3.85
C ALA A 2 17.89 3.30 -3.39
N LYS A 3 17.46 4.30 -4.19
CA LYS A 3 16.23 5.04 -3.88
C LYS A 3 15.08 4.03 -3.78
N SER A 4 14.30 4.12 -2.70
CA SER A 4 13.32 3.09 -2.32
C SER A 4 12.37 2.73 -3.48
N ASN A 5 11.95 3.75 -4.24
CA ASN A 5 11.02 3.67 -5.36
C ASN A 5 11.47 2.87 -6.60
N GLU A 6 12.67 2.27 -6.59
CA GLU A 6 13.23 1.50 -7.71
C GLU A 6 13.41 0.01 -7.38
N VAL A 7 13.13 -0.41 -6.14
CA VAL A 7 13.33 -1.79 -5.70
C VAL A 7 12.22 -2.70 -6.26
N THR A 8 12.58 -3.64 -7.12
CA THR A 8 11.64 -4.58 -7.78
C THR A 8 11.52 -5.91 -7.04
N SER A 9 12.50 -6.25 -6.20
CA SER A 9 12.46 -7.44 -5.34
C SER A 9 13.20 -7.17 -4.04
N LEU A 10 12.67 -7.66 -2.92
CA LEU A 10 13.33 -7.62 -1.61
C LEU A 10 13.07 -8.92 -0.87
N THR A 11 14.13 -9.57 -0.39
CA THR A 11 14.06 -10.70 0.53
C THR A 11 14.61 -10.26 1.87
N ALA A 12 13.83 -10.42 2.93
CA ALA A 12 14.23 -10.11 4.29
C ALA A 12 13.87 -11.24 5.25
N ARG A 13 14.62 -11.32 6.34
CA ARG A 13 14.33 -12.20 7.47
C ARG A 13 13.73 -11.40 8.61
N LEU A 14 12.60 -11.85 9.14
CA LEU A 14 11.87 -11.24 10.25
C LEU A 14 12.19 -11.99 11.55
N ARG A 15 12.76 -11.29 12.53
CA ARG A 15 13.23 -11.89 13.80
C ARG A 15 12.57 -11.25 15.01
N ASN A 16 12.71 -11.94 16.15
CA ASN A 16 12.33 -11.49 17.50
C ASN A 16 10.83 -11.32 17.77
N VAL A 17 9.98 -11.78 16.86
CA VAL A 17 8.52 -11.76 17.01
C VAL A 17 7.94 -13.08 16.49
N SER A 18 6.79 -13.47 17.02
CA SER A 18 5.98 -14.52 16.40
C SER A 18 5.28 -13.96 15.17
N LEU A 19 5.36 -14.67 14.05
CA LEU A 19 4.67 -14.32 12.82
C LEU A 19 3.27 -14.94 12.72
N ALA A 20 2.89 -15.76 13.70
CA ALA A 20 1.59 -16.44 13.72
C ALA A 20 0.43 -15.42 13.80
N GLY A 21 -0.55 -15.58 12.91
CA GLY A 21 -1.71 -14.69 12.80
C GLY A 21 -1.52 -13.50 11.85
N PHE A 22 -0.31 -13.24 11.36
CA PHE A 22 -0.08 -12.25 10.31
C PHE A 22 -0.32 -12.86 8.92
N GLU A 23 -0.83 -12.03 8.01
CA GLU A 23 -1.15 -12.39 6.63
C GLU A 23 0.04 -12.12 5.71
N LEU A 24 1.21 -12.64 6.05
CA LEU A 24 2.44 -12.30 5.33
C LEU A 24 2.52 -12.91 3.93
N ASP A 25 1.86 -14.05 3.70
CA ASP A 25 1.85 -14.76 2.42
C ASP A 25 0.71 -14.30 1.49
N GLY A 26 0.96 -14.33 0.20
CA GLY A 26 -0.02 -14.05 -0.85
C GLY A 26 0.12 -12.69 -1.56
N GLY A 27 -0.40 -12.67 -2.79
CA GLY A 27 -0.26 -11.55 -3.73
C GLY A 27 1.20 -11.39 -4.15
N ARG A 28 1.78 -10.23 -3.85
CA ARG A 28 3.15 -9.89 -4.21
C ARG A 28 4.22 -10.39 -3.23
N GLN A 29 3.80 -11.09 -2.17
CA GLN A 29 4.66 -11.58 -1.10
C GLN A 29 4.59 -13.09 -0.97
N THR A 30 5.74 -13.71 -0.71
CA THR A 30 5.87 -15.13 -0.39
C THR A 30 6.63 -15.31 0.92
N VAL A 31 6.21 -16.26 1.76
CA VAL A 31 6.88 -16.55 3.03
C VAL A 31 7.44 -17.96 3.06
N ASP A 32 8.68 -18.09 3.51
CA ASP A 32 9.32 -19.36 3.86
C ASP A 32 9.93 -19.23 5.25
N ASN A 33 9.29 -19.85 6.24
CA ASN A 33 9.65 -19.77 7.65
C ASN A 33 9.72 -18.31 8.16
N ASP A 34 10.92 -17.81 8.43
CA ASP A 34 11.20 -16.45 8.90
C ASP A 34 11.58 -15.49 7.76
N ARG A 35 11.58 -15.96 6.51
CA ARG A 35 11.93 -15.18 5.33
C ARG A 35 10.69 -14.75 4.58
N VAL A 36 10.62 -13.46 4.27
CA VAL A 36 9.62 -12.88 3.37
C VAL A 36 10.32 -12.38 2.12
N THR A 37 9.76 -12.71 0.96
CA THR A 37 10.18 -12.13 -0.31
C THR A 37 9.03 -11.38 -0.95
N ILE A 38 9.28 -10.13 -1.32
CA ILE A 38 8.36 -9.23 -1.98
C ILE A 38 8.88 -8.99 -3.39
N ARG A 39 7.98 -9.03 -4.37
CA ARG A 39 8.26 -8.64 -5.75
C ARG A 39 7.30 -7.55 -6.16
N THR A 40 7.72 -6.58 -6.96
CA THR A 40 6.75 -5.67 -7.59
C THR A 40 5.81 -6.46 -8.48
N ALA A 41 4.53 -6.09 -8.47
CA ALA A 41 3.62 -6.56 -9.52
C ALA A 41 4.25 -6.22 -10.87
N GLY A 42 4.08 -7.12 -11.86
CA GLY A 42 4.64 -6.94 -13.19
C GLY A 42 3.94 -5.82 -13.95
N ALA A 43 3.76 -5.99 -15.26
CA ALA A 43 2.84 -5.13 -16.00
C ALA A 43 1.42 -5.38 -15.48
N ALA A 44 1.02 -4.63 -14.44
CA ALA A 44 -0.29 -4.74 -13.82
C ALA A 44 -1.36 -4.79 -14.90
N GLY A 45 -2.24 -5.80 -14.79
CA GLY A 45 -3.41 -5.94 -15.66
C GLY A 45 -4.36 -4.74 -15.55
N SER A 46 -5.46 -4.78 -16.29
CA SER A 46 -6.51 -3.78 -16.19
C SER A 46 -7.84 -4.33 -16.67
N TYR A 47 -8.91 -3.56 -16.44
CA TYR A 47 -10.26 -3.80 -16.93
C TYR A 47 -11.00 -2.47 -17.09
N GLY A 48 -12.11 -2.50 -17.82
CA GLY A 48 -13.01 -1.35 -17.90
C GLY A 48 -13.80 -1.16 -16.61
N LEU A 49 -13.85 0.07 -16.10
CA LEU A 49 -14.64 0.41 -14.92
C LEU A 49 -16.16 0.40 -15.20
N PRO A 50 -16.99 0.00 -14.20
CA PRO A 50 -16.60 -0.56 -12.90
C PRO A 50 -16.21 -2.04 -13.01
N TYR A 51 -15.51 -2.57 -12.00
CA TYR A 51 -15.21 -4.00 -11.92
C TYR A 51 -16.47 -4.86 -12.04
N ALA A 52 -16.47 -5.79 -13.00
CA ALA A 52 -17.64 -6.62 -13.33
C ALA A 52 -17.69 -7.96 -12.57
N GLY A 53 -16.57 -8.38 -11.97
CA GLY A 53 -16.50 -9.63 -11.21
C GLY A 53 -17.26 -9.55 -9.87
N LYS A 54 -17.49 -10.72 -9.28
CA LYS A 54 -18.21 -10.84 -7.99
C LYS A 54 -17.30 -11.19 -6.82
N GLU A 55 -16.08 -11.66 -7.12
CA GLU A 55 -15.12 -12.19 -6.16
C GLU A 55 -14.67 -11.12 -5.16
N PHE A 56 -14.64 -9.86 -5.59
CA PHE A 56 -14.12 -8.74 -4.80
C PHE A 56 -15.17 -7.67 -4.49
N THR A 57 -16.46 -8.00 -4.56
CA THR A 57 -17.54 -7.05 -4.28
C THR A 57 -17.48 -6.49 -2.85
N ASP A 58 -17.02 -7.27 -1.87
CA ASP A 58 -16.85 -6.77 -0.49
C ASP A 58 -15.81 -5.65 -0.40
N PHE A 59 -14.79 -5.67 -1.27
CA PHE A 59 -13.78 -4.63 -1.36
C PHE A 59 -14.23 -3.38 -2.12
N LEU A 60 -15.50 -3.32 -2.55
CA LEU A 60 -16.16 -2.12 -3.08
C LEU A 60 -17.05 -1.45 -2.03
N LYS A 61 -17.44 -2.17 -0.97
CA LYS A 61 -18.40 -1.67 0.02
C LYS A 61 -17.80 -0.52 0.85
N PRO A 62 -18.63 0.46 1.24
CA PRO A 62 -18.24 1.47 2.21
C PRO A 62 -18.10 0.86 3.61
N ASN A 63 -17.42 1.58 4.49
CA ASN A 63 -17.42 1.32 5.94
C ASN A 63 -17.26 2.66 6.69
N PRO A 64 -17.32 2.69 8.03
CA PRO A 64 -17.26 3.95 8.80
C PRO A 64 -16.05 4.84 8.50
N LEU A 65 -14.90 4.28 8.09
CA LEU A 65 -13.68 5.03 7.78
C LEU A 65 -13.55 5.30 6.27
N ILE A 66 -14.11 4.44 5.44
CA ILE A 66 -14.02 4.45 3.97
C ILE A 66 -15.43 4.70 3.42
N GLN A 67 -15.88 5.95 3.47
CA GLN A 67 -17.24 6.34 3.05
C GLN A 67 -17.38 6.47 1.52
N SER A 68 -17.08 5.39 0.78
CA SER A 68 -17.05 5.34 -0.69
C SER A 68 -18.41 5.58 -1.37
N ASP A 69 -19.50 5.52 -0.62
CA ASP A 69 -20.86 5.82 -1.05
C ASP A 69 -21.27 7.29 -0.86
N ASP A 70 -20.48 8.09 -0.13
CA ASP A 70 -20.73 9.53 0.05
C ASP A 70 -20.66 10.27 -1.29
N LYS A 71 -21.64 11.14 -1.53
CA LYS A 71 -21.77 11.91 -2.78
C LYS A 71 -20.56 12.81 -3.05
N ARG A 72 -19.91 13.35 -2.01
CA ARG A 72 -18.70 14.18 -2.13
C ARG A 72 -17.52 13.35 -2.58
N ILE A 73 -17.33 12.15 -2.03
CA ILE A 73 -16.29 11.20 -2.44
C ILE A 73 -16.50 10.81 -3.91
N ARG A 74 -17.71 10.37 -4.28
CA ARG A 74 -18.06 10.02 -5.68
C ARG A 74 -17.84 11.17 -6.65
N SER A 75 -18.28 12.37 -6.28
CA SER A 75 -18.10 13.58 -7.10
C SER A 75 -16.62 13.91 -7.28
N GLN A 76 -15.82 13.84 -6.20
CA GLN A 76 -14.40 14.11 -6.28
C GLN A 76 -13.69 13.06 -7.13
N ALA A 77 -13.94 11.77 -6.92
CA ALA A 77 -13.34 10.71 -7.70
C ALA A 77 -13.66 10.86 -9.20
N GLY A 78 -14.93 11.16 -9.53
CA GLY A 78 -15.35 11.45 -10.90
C GLY A 78 -14.62 12.64 -11.53
N ARG A 79 -14.35 13.71 -10.77
CA ARG A 79 -13.55 14.85 -11.24
C ARG A 79 -12.09 14.47 -11.51
N VAL A 80 -11.50 13.63 -10.66
CA VAL A 80 -10.10 13.21 -10.78
C VAL A 80 -9.91 12.30 -11.99
N ILE A 81 -10.79 11.32 -12.19
CA ILE A 81 -10.65 10.37 -13.30
C ILE A 81 -11.17 10.94 -14.63
N GLY A 82 -12.10 11.90 -14.59
CA GLY A 82 -12.70 12.51 -15.78
C GLY A 82 -13.42 11.49 -16.65
N ALA A 83 -13.04 11.42 -17.93
CA ALA A 83 -13.60 10.46 -18.90
C ALA A 83 -12.90 9.09 -18.87
N GLU A 84 -11.90 8.89 -17.99
CA GLU A 84 -11.15 7.64 -17.91
C GLU A 84 -12.07 6.44 -17.62
N LYS A 85 -11.81 5.33 -18.32
CA LYS A 85 -12.53 4.07 -18.16
C LYS A 85 -11.61 2.90 -17.85
N ASP A 86 -10.31 3.04 -18.08
CA ASP A 86 -9.33 2.02 -17.70
C ASP A 86 -9.06 2.06 -16.19
N ALA A 87 -9.21 0.92 -15.52
CA ALA A 87 -9.08 0.84 -14.07
C ALA A 87 -7.67 1.17 -13.57
N LYS A 88 -6.63 0.76 -14.31
CA LYS A 88 -5.24 1.04 -13.97
C LYS A 88 -4.92 2.53 -14.09
N GLU A 89 -5.32 3.17 -15.18
CA GLU A 89 -5.12 4.61 -15.34
C GLU A 89 -5.95 5.44 -14.35
N ALA A 90 -7.16 5.01 -14.03
CA ALA A 90 -7.96 5.63 -12.98
C ALA A 90 -7.26 5.51 -11.60
N ALA A 91 -6.76 4.32 -11.26
CA ALA A 91 -6.02 4.08 -10.01
C ALA A 91 -4.75 4.95 -9.90
N ARG A 92 -4.00 5.12 -11.01
CA ARG A 92 -2.82 5.99 -11.09
C ARG A 92 -3.18 7.47 -10.92
N LYS A 93 -4.23 7.96 -11.62
CA LYS A 93 -4.71 9.35 -11.48
C LYS A 93 -5.15 9.66 -10.06
N LEU A 94 -5.86 8.74 -9.41
CA LEU A 94 -6.23 8.87 -8.00
C LEU A 94 -5.01 8.95 -7.09
N ASN A 95 -3.98 8.13 -7.34
CA ASN A 95 -2.74 8.11 -6.56
C ASN A 95 -2.04 9.47 -6.60
N GLU A 96 -1.81 9.97 -7.81
CA GLU A 96 -1.17 11.27 -8.05
C GLU A 96 -1.96 12.42 -7.45
N TRP A 97 -3.29 12.38 -7.56
CA TRP A 97 -4.14 13.42 -6.99
C TRP A 97 -4.07 13.43 -5.46
N VAL A 98 -4.23 12.28 -4.80
CA VAL A 98 -4.15 12.20 -3.33
C VAL A 98 -2.78 12.68 -2.85
N TYR A 99 -1.70 12.22 -3.47
CA TYR A 99 -0.34 12.67 -3.14
C TYR A 99 -0.18 14.19 -3.25
N THR A 100 -0.78 14.80 -4.27
CA THR A 100 -0.64 16.23 -4.55
C THR A 100 -1.44 17.09 -3.59
N VAL A 101 -2.66 16.66 -3.23
CA VAL A 101 -3.59 17.51 -2.48
C VAL A 101 -3.47 17.38 -0.96
N ILE A 102 -2.98 16.25 -0.46
CA ILE A 102 -2.86 16.02 0.98
C ILE A 102 -1.50 16.51 1.47
N ARG A 103 -1.52 17.49 2.37
CA ARG A 103 -0.31 17.95 3.04
C ARG A 103 0.09 16.93 4.10
N LYS A 104 1.29 16.38 3.96
CA LYS A 104 1.86 15.40 4.90
C LYS A 104 2.11 16.03 6.26
N GLN A 105 1.34 15.61 7.26
CA GLN A 105 1.48 16.06 8.64
C GLN A 105 0.93 14.96 9.55
N PRO A 106 1.59 14.64 10.68
CA PRO A 106 1.05 13.68 11.63
C PRO A 106 -0.32 14.13 12.16
N VAL A 107 -1.27 13.21 12.18
CA VAL A 107 -2.60 13.41 12.75
C VAL A 107 -2.87 12.30 13.76
N VAL A 108 -3.30 12.68 14.96
CA VAL A 108 -3.56 11.74 16.06
C VAL A 108 -5.08 11.50 16.14
N SER A 109 -5.63 10.88 15.10
CA SER A 109 -7.04 10.49 15.07
C SER A 109 -7.24 9.23 14.22
N ILE A 110 -8.39 8.58 14.40
CA ILE A 110 -8.83 7.54 13.47
C ILE A 110 -9.29 8.26 12.18
N PRO A 111 -8.78 7.91 11.00
CA PRO A 111 -9.08 8.66 9.78
C PRO A 111 -10.51 8.41 9.31
N SER A 112 -11.13 9.47 8.79
CA SER A 112 -12.39 9.44 8.05
C SER A 112 -12.11 9.95 6.64
N ALA A 113 -12.36 9.15 5.60
CA ALA A 113 -12.05 9.55 4.21
C ALA A 113 -12.69 10.91 3.87
N LEU A 114 -13.89 11.15 4.39
CA LEU A 114 -14.59 12.39 4.20
C LEU A 114 -13.91 13.58 4.88
N GLU A 115 -13.50 13.43 6.14
CA GLU A 115 -12.80 14.51 6.86
C GLU A 115 -11.45 14.80 6.20
N VAL A 116 -10.74 13.76 5.74
CA VAL A 116 -9.47 13.92 5.01
C VAL A 116 -9.69 14.67 3.69
N LEU A 117 -10.77 14.39 2.96
CA LEU A 117 -11.11 15.13 1.74
C LEU A 117 -11.33 16.63 2.02
N GLU A 118 -11.95 16.95 3.15
CA GLU A 118 -12.26 18.33 3.56
C GLU A 118 -11.02 19.07 4.08
N GLN A 119 -10.26 18.43 4.97
CA GLN A 119 -9.12 19.04 5.67
C GLN A 119 -7.83 19.06 4.83
N ARG A 120 -7.64 18.04 3.97
CA ARG A 120 -6.46 17.86 3.11
C ARG A 120 -5.13 17.80 3.85
N VAL A 121 -5.11 17.18 5.02
CA VAL A 121 -3.93 17.02 5.87
C VAL A 121 -3.94 15.61 6.44
N GLY A 122 -2.77 14.98 6.57
CA GLY A 122 -2.64 13.67 7.19
C GLY A 122 -1.35 12.94 6.88
N ASP A 123 -1.19 11.76 7.47
CA ASP A 123 -0.08 10.83 7.23
C ASP A 123 -0.51 9.64 6.36
N CYS A 124 0.26 8.54 6.40
CA CYS A 124 -0.03 7.33 5.64
C CYS A 124 -1.45 6.78 5.82
N ASN A 125 -2.05 6.95 7.01
CA ASN A 125 -3.38 6.46 7.30
C ASN A 125 -4.45 7.28 6.57
N GLU A 126 -4.36 8.61 6.62
CA GLU A 126 -5.29 9.51 5.94
C GLU A 126 -5.20 9.37 4.41
N HIS A 127 -3.98 9.33 3.85
CA HIS A 127 -3.78 9.14 2.40
C HIS A 127 -4.40 7.81 1.94
N THR A 128 -4.14 6.73 2.67
CA THR A 128 -4.67 5.40 2.36
C THR A 128 -6.19 5.36 2.44
N THR A 129 -6.76 5.96 3.49
CA THR A 129 -8.21 5.99 3.72
C THR A 129 -8.95 6.77 2.63
N LEU A 130 -8.45 7.96 2.30
CA LEU A 130 -9.02 8.77 1.23
C LEU A 130 -8.88 8.08 -0.13
N TYR A 131 -7.71 7.56 -0.45
CA TYR A 131 -7.49 6.83 -1.70
C TYR A 131 -8.46 5.65 -1.83
N ALA A 132 -8.59 4.82 -0.78
CA ALA A 132 -9.47 3.68 -0.79
C ALA A 132 -10.94 4.08 -1.02
N ALA A 133 -11.40 5.17 -0.40
CA ALA A 133 -12.76 5.65 -0.60
C ALA A 133 -13.01 6.11 -2.05
N LEU A 134 -12.07 6.87 -2.62
CA LEU A 134 -12.14 7.34 -4.01
C LEU A 134 -12.12 6.16 -4.99
N ALA A 135 -11.19 5.22 -4.84
CA ALA A 135 -11.04 4.05 -5.72
C ALA A 135 -12.29 3.15 -5.68
N ARG A 136 -12.80 2.83 -4.49
CA ARG A 136 -14.04 2.06 -4.33
C ARG A 136 -15.24 2.76 -4.97
N SER A 137 -15.32 4.09 -4.86
CA SER A 137 -16.45 4.88 -5.39
C SER A 137 -16.56 4.85 -6.92
N VAL A 138 -15.46 4.58 -7.63
CA VAL A 138 -15.41 4.44 -9.09
C VAL A 138 -15.39 2.97 -9.55
N GLY A 139 -15.57 2.02 -8.62
CA GLY A 139 -15.70 0.61 -8.94
C GLY A 139 -14.39 -0.17 -8.98
N ILE A 140 -13.33 0.31 -8.31
CA ILE A 140 -12.05 -0.41 -8.16
C ILE A 140 -12.05 -1.12 -6.78
N PRO A 141 -12.08 -2.46 -6.72
CA PRO A 141 -11.98 -3.18 -5.45
C PRO A 141 -10.66 -2.84 -4.77
N THR A 142 -10.75 -2.38 -3.53
CA THR A 142 -9.58 -1.85 -2.79
C THR A 142 -9.61 -2.35 -1.36
N ARG A 143 -8.47 -2.83 -0.84
CA ARG A 143 -8.26 -3.17 0.57
C ARG A 143 -7.12 -2.35 1.15
N ILE A 144 -7.10 -2.20 2.46
CA ILE A 144 -5.97 -1.57 3.15
C ILE A 144 -4.98 -2.67 3.52
N ALA A 145 -3.70 -2.42 3.24
CA ALA A 145 -2.58 -3.17 3.74
C ALA A 145 -1.86 -2.33 4.81
N VAL A 146 -1.44 -3.00 5.89
CA VAL A 146 -0.64 -2.37 6.95
C VAL A 146 0.59 -3.23 7.20
N GLY A 147 1.71 -2.56 7.40
CA GLY A 147 2.98 -3.23 7.66
C GLY A 147 4.11 -2.23 7.84
N ILE A 148 5.22 -2.48 7.17
CA ILE A 148 6.41 -1.63 7.22
C ILE A 148 6.95 -1.35 5.83
N VAL A 149 7.58 -0.19 5.68
CA VAL A 149 8.27 0.23 4.45
C VAL A 149 9.68 0.66 4.80
N TYR A 150 10.65 0.30 3.94
CA TYR A 150 12.00 0.86 4.05
C TYR A 150 12.01 2.28 3.50
N MET A 151 12.20 3.26 4.37
CA MET A 151 12.31 4.66 4.01
C MET A 151 13.50 5.27 4.73
N GLU A 152 14.19 6.20 4.07
CA GLU A 152 15.40 6.84 4.60
C GLU A 152 16.45 5.79 5.02
N ASN A 153 16.53 5.48 6.32
CA ASN A 153 17.54 4.60 6.92
C ASN A 153 16.95 3.44 7.74
N GLY A 154 15.66 3.13 7.59
CA GLY A 154 15.02 2.08 8.40
C GLY A 154 13.66 1.63 7.91
N PHE A 155 13.15 0.59 8.55
CA PHE A 155 11.78 0.14 8.36
C PHE A 155 10.86 0.84 9.35
N TYR A 156 9.83 1.51 8.83
CA TYR A 156 8.84 2.23 9.61
C TYR A 156 7.45 1.69 9.36
N TYR A 157 6.58 1.83 10.37
CA TYR A 157 5.14 1.61 10.20
C TYR A 157 4.64 2.34 8.96
N HIS A 158 3.81 1.67 8.17
CA HIS A 158 3.13 2.29 7.04
C HIS A 158 1.81 1.60 6.75
N ALA A 159 0.84 2.37 6.25
CA ALA A 159 -0.39 1.89 5.68
C ALA A 159 -0.46 2.31 4.21
N TRP A 160 -0.96 1.41 3.36
CA TRP A 160 -1.13 1.68 1.93
C TRP A 160 -2.34 0.91 1.36
N PRO A 161 -2.97 1.39 0.29
CA PRO A 161 -4.00 0.66 -0.43
C PRO A 161 -3.41 -0.45 -1.33
N GLU A 162 -4.11 -1.57 -1.41
CA GLU A 162 -3.96 -2.56 -2.48
C GLU A 162 -5.25 -2.58 -3.32
N VAL A 163 -5.12 -2.39 -4.63
CA VAL A 163 -6.23 -2.37 -5.59
C VAL A 163 -6.24 -3.62 -6.46
N TRP A 164 -7.42 -4.11 -6.82
CA TRP A 164 -7.54 -5.23 -7.76
C TRP A 164 -7.50 -4.73 -9.20
N LEU A 165 -6.51 -5.17 -9.97
CA LEU A 165 -6.29 -4.87 -11.39
C LEU A 165 -6.01 -6.17 -12.18
N ASN A 166 -6.88 -7.18 -12.00
CA ASN A 166 -6.65 -8.60 -12.34
C ASN A 166 -5.54 -9.29 -11.52
N GLU A 167 -4.89 -8.54 -10.66
CA GLU A 167 -4.04 -8.98 -9.55
C GLU A 167 -4.11 -7.90 -8.45
N TRP A 168 -3.72 -8.23 -7.22
CA TRP A 168 -3.62 -7.22 -6.15
C TRP A 168 -2.35 -6.39 -6.35
N VAL A 169 -2.53 -5.11 -6.63
CA VAL A 169 -1.46 -4.14 -6.86
C VAL A 169 -1.39 -3.19 -5.67
N ALA A 170 -0.22 -3.14 -5.02
CA ALA A 170 0.05 -2.15 -3.99
C ALA A 170 0.23 -0.76 -4.61
N VAL A 171 -0.39 0.24 -4.01
CA VAL A 171 -0.32 1.65 -4.42
C VAL A 171 0.03 2.47 -3.20
N ASP A 172 0.94 3.43 -3.31
CA ASP A 172 1.32 4.29 -2.19
C ASP A 172 1.05 5.77 -2.51
N PRO A 173 -0.12 6.31 -2.11
CA PRO A 173 -0.45 7.71 -2.29
C PRO A 173 0.34 8.65 -1.37
N THR A 174 1.02 8.15 -0.33
CA THR A 174 1.88 8.95 0.53
C THR A 174 3.27 9.17 -0.09
N LEU A 175 3.77 8.18 -0.82
CA LEU A 175 5.06 8.22 -1.50
C LEU A 175 4.95 8.44 -3.02
N ASN A 176 3.73 8.59 -3.55
CA ASN A 176 3.42 8.68 -4.98
C ASN A 176 3.92 7.48 -5.80
N GLN A 177 3.69 6.26 -5.33
CA GLN A 177 4.15 5.06 -6.03
C GLN A 177 2.99 4.25 -6.62
N PHE A 178 3.10 3.92 -7.90
CA PHE A 178 2.16 3.07 -8.61
C PHE A 178 2.89 2.26 -9.72
N PRO A 179 3.07 0.94 -9.56
CA PRO A 179 2.89 0.19 -8.33
C PRO A 179 3.90 0.63 -7.24
N ALA A 180 3.57 0.38 -5.97
CA ALA A 180 4.51 0.54 -4.87
C ALA A 180 5.70 -0.42 -5.01
N ASP A 181 6.90 0.03 -4.65
CA ASP A 181 8.13 -0.76 -4.74
C ASP A 181 8.11 -1.99 -3.80
N ALA A 182 9.11 -2.86 -3.90
CA ALA A 182 9.21 -4.09 -3.09
C ALA A 182 9.69 -3.87 -1.66
N THR A 183 9.91 -2.64 -1.20
CA THR A 183 10.27 -2.35 0.19
C THR A 183 9.09 -2.41 1.15
N HIS A 184 7.88 -2.51 0.63
CA HIS A 184 6.63 -2.64 1.36
C HIS A 184 6.42 -4.09 1.83
N ILE A 185 6.57 -4.32 3.14
CA ILE A 185 6.32 -5.62 3.79
C ILE A 185 4.98 -5.54 4.54
N ARG A 186 3.95 -6.09 3.92
CA ARG A 186 2.59 -6.23 4.46
C ARG A 186 2.54 -7.28 5.56
N PHE A 187 1.93 -6.94 6.68
CA PHE A 187 1.67 -7.86 7.79
C PHE A 187 0.19 -8.23 7.90
N ILE A 188 -0.72 -7.31 7.57
CA ILE A 188 -2.18 -7.54 7.65
C ILE A 188 -2.89 -6.85 6.48
N THR A 189 -4.05 -7.38 6.10
CA THR A 189 -5.01 -6.68 5.24
C THR A 189 -6.37 -6.50 5.94
N GLY A 190 -7.16 -5.56 5.44
CA GLY A 190 -8.53 -5.37 5.87
C GLY A 190 -8.84 -3.90 6.12
N SER A 191 -9.31 -3.60 7.33
CA SER A 191 -9.64 -2.26 7.80
C SER A 191 -8.63 -1.78 8.87
N LEU A 192 -8.52 -0.47 9.04
CA LEU A 192 -7.52 0.16 9.92
C LEU A 192 -7.70 -0.17 11.41
N ASP A 193 -8.87 -0.67 11.83
CA ASP A 193 -9.08 -1.18 13.20
C ASP A 193 -8.16 -2.37 13.54
N ARG A 194 -7.69 -3.11 12.53
CA ARG A 194 -6.68 -4.17 12.69
C ARG A 194 -5.26 -3.66 12.91
N GLN A 195 -5.01 -2.35 12.80
CA GLN A 195 -3.69 -1.75 13.08
C GLN A 195 -3.15 -2.08 14.46
N SER A 196 -4.03 -2.30 15.45
CA SER A 196 -3.63 -2.68 16.80
C SER A 196 -2.79 -3.97 16.83
N GLU A 197 -2.94 -4.85 15.84
CA GLU A 197 -2.13 -6.07 15.68
C GLU A 197 -0.64 -5.74 15.41
N ILE A 198 -0.36 -4.63 14.71
CA ILE A 198 1.00 -4.16 14.41
C ILE A 198 1.72 -3.65 15.66
N LEU A 199 1.00 -3.18 16.68
CA LEU A 199 1.60 -2.74 17.94
C LEU A 199 2.45 -3.83 18.61
N ARG A 200 2.16 -5.10 18.34
CA ARG A 200 2.94 -6.24 18.85
C ARG A 200 4.35 -6.33 18.25
N LEU A 201 4.57 -5.71 17.09
CA LEU A 201 5.84 -5.68 16.37
C LEU A 201 6.71 -4.49 16.79
N VAL A 202 6.09 -3.39 17.21
CA VAL A 202 6.77 -2.14 17.55
C VAL A 202 7.82 -2.37 18.63
N GLY A 203 9.06 -1.95 18.34
CA GLY A 203 10.21 -2.08 19.24
C GLY A 203 10.78 -3.50 19.41
N LYS A 204 10.14 -4.53 18.84
CA LYS A 204 10.55 -5.94 18.96
C LYS A 204 11.04 -6.53 17.64
N LEU A 205 10.32 -6.26 16.56
CA LEU A 205 10.64 -6.78 15.23
C LEU A 205 12.03 -6.31 14.80
N LYS A 206 12.86 -7.26 14.37
CA LYS A 206 14.10 -6.98 13.64
C LYS A 206 13.97 -7.46 12.21
N VAL A 207 14.31 -6.60 11.26
CA VAL A 207 14.31 -6.92 9.83
C VAL A 207 15.75 -6.99 9.35
N GLU A 208 16.16 -8.16 8.88
CA GLU A 208 17.48 -8.42 8.29
C GLU A 208 17.30 -8.56 6.77
N VAL A 209 17.69 -7.53 6.00
CA VAL A 209 17.61 -7.59 4.54
C VAL A 209 18.68 -8.56 4.02
N LEU A 210 18.24 -9.60 3.30
CA LEU A 210 19.11 -10.65 2.77
C LEU A 210 19.52 -10.38 1.33
N GLU A 211 18.57 -9.93 0.50
CA GLU A 211 18.76 -9.68 -0.93
C GLU A 211 17.79 -8.59 -1.38
N TYR A 212 18.19 -7.76 -2.34
CA TYR A 212 17.27 -6.92 -3.08
C TYR A 212 17.71 -6.73 -4.53
N LYS A 213 16.75 -6.42 -5.40
CA LYS A 213 16.94 -6.09 -6.82
C LYS A 213 16.24 -4.77 -7.12
N TYR A 214 16.79 -3.99 -8.03
CA TYR A 214 16.20 -2.74 -8.49
C TYR A 214 16.11 -2.72 -10.02
N SER A 215 15.19 -1.94 -10.57
CA SER A 215 15.15 -1.66 -12.00
C SER A 215 16.19 -0.59 -12.32
N ALA A 216 17.36 -1.00 -12.81
CA ALA A 216 18.25 -0.06 -13.49
C ALA A 216 17.74 0.16 -14.91
N GLU A 217 17.75 1.39 -15.42
CA GLU A 217 18.12 1.56 -16.82
C GLU A 217 19.49 0.87 -16.99
N VAL A 218 19.47 -0.34 -17.59
CA VAL A 218 20.64 -1.18 -17.89
C VAL A 218 21.30 -1.86 -16.67
N GLY A 219 20.76 -3.01 -16.23
CA GLY A 219 21.49 -4.03 -15.47
C GLY A 219 21.02 -4.27 -14.03
N VAL A 220 20.49 -5.45 -13.75
CA VAL A 220 20.15 -5.92 -12.40
C VAL A 220 21.44 -6.08 -11.59
N ARG A 221 21.66 -5.25 -10.56
CA ARG A 221 22.67 -5.55 -9.54
C ARG A 221 21.97 -6.10 -8.29
N SER A 222 22.42 -7.26 -7.84
CA SER A 222 22.08 -7.80 -6.53
C SER A 222 23.11 -7.27 -5.53
N GLU A 223 22.67 -6.52 -4.52
CA GLU A 223 23.52 -6.19 -3.38
C GLU A 223 23.08 -7.03 -2.18
N THR A 224 24.02 -7.82 -1.65
CA THR A 224 23.87 -8.46 -0.33
C THR A 224 24.32 -7.45 0.70
N ILE A 225 23.41 -6.93 1.52
CA ILE A 225 23.79 -6.08 2.64
C ILE A 225 24.27 -7.00 3.76
N PRO A 226 25.46 -6.80 4.35
CA PRO A 226 25.85 -7.52 5.54
C PRO A 226 24.81 -7.23 6.62
N ALA A 227 24.23 -8.27 7.21
CA ALA A 227 23.34 -8.15 8.36
C ALA A 227 23.95 -7.17 9.36
N PHE A 228 23.26 -6.06 9.66
CA PHE A 228 23.76 -5.03 10.55
C PHE A 228 24.23 -5.67 11.87
N GLY A 229 25.55 -5.80 11.98
CA GLY A 229 26.25 -6.25 13.16
C GLY A 229 26.19 -5.13 14.19
N ARG A 230 25.84 -5.52 15.42
CA ARG A 230 25.88 -4.72 16.64
C ARG A 230 26.97 -3.64 16.61
N ARG A 231 26.57 -2.39 16.86
CA ARG A 231 27.16 -1.51 17.88
C ARG A 231 26.15 -0.42 18.22
#